data_AF-A0A6I4UY24-F1
#
_entry.id   AF-A0A6I4UY24-F1
#
_cell.length_a   1.000
_cell.length_b   1.000
_cell.length_c   1.000
_cell.angle_alpha   90.00
_cell.angle_beta   90.00
_cell.angle_gamma   90.00
#
_symmetry.space_group_name_H-M   'P 1'
#
loop_
_entity.id
_entity.type
_entity.pdbx_description
1 polymer ?
#
loop_
_entity_poly.entity_id
_entity_poly.type
_entity_poly.pdbx_seq_one_letter_code
_entity_poly.pdbx_strand_id
1 'polypeptide(L)'
;MASTPRDSSKVDFAFAEKRRDTDHESFLSHARMRWLKVSSAICLIVIVSYFLVDVEPRHNGGSWYGYTLGTIGAGLIVWLSLLGIRKRNITDGRWSLKAWTSAHVYLGLALIVVGTMHTGFQLGWNVHTLAWALMMLVIVSGIYGISVYAALPRSLSTNRREMTRGQMIEALAAIDRQLEAAAQPLGRSESDAVIAALDQDVFKAGLLARLTGSYPRCATARALRAFPEGSLNKAEQKVASLLSRRKSQLSQIRRQMRYKALLQVWLYIHIPATIALIAALLAHVISVFYYW
;
A
#
# COMPACT_ATOMS: atom_id res chain seq x y z
N MET A 1 26.80 51.23 22.28
CA MET A 1 25.53 50.48 22.29
C MET A 1 25.68 49.26 21.42
N ALA A 2 26.09 48.13 21.99
CA ALA A 2 26.21 46.86 21.27
C ALA A 2 24.86 46.14 21.34
N SER A 3 24.20 45.99 20.19
CA SER A 3 22.97 45.23 20.02
C SER A 3 23.23 43.74 20.21
N THR A 4 22.59 43.14 21.21
CA THR A 4 22.52 41.68 21.40
C THR A 4 21.83 41.01 20.20
N PRO A 5 22.41 39.95 19.60
CA PRO A 5 21.77 39.21 18.52
C PRO A 5 20.56 38.42 19.03
N ARG A 6 19.41 38.64 18.39
CA ARG A 6 18.13 37.99 18.69
C ARG A 6 18.18 36.49 18.37
N ASP A 7 17.46 35.76 19.23
CA ASP A 7 17.13 34.32 19.30
C ASP A 7 16.58 33.70 18.00
N SER A 8 17.32 33.74 16.89
CA SER A 8 16.90 33.14 15.60
C SER A 8 17.08 31.62 15.57
N SER A 9 18.09 31.09 16.28
CA SER A 9 18.41 29.67 16.25
C SER A 9 17.30 28.79 16.85
N LYS A 10 16.66 29.19 17.96
CA LYS A 10 15.60 28.39 18.59
C LYS A 10 14.34 28.28 17.73
N VAL A 11 14.02 29.32 16.96
CA VAL A 11 12.88 29.30 16.03
C VAL A 11 13.13 28.33 14.89
N ASP A 12 14.35 28.29 14.35
CA ASP A 12 14.74 27.37 13.28
C ASP A 12 14.78 25.91 13.74
N PHE A 13 15.26 25.65 14.97
CA PHE A 13 15.24 24.30 15.55
C PHE A 13 13.81 23.82 15.82
N ALA A 14 12.95 24.64 16.44
CA ALA A 14 11.56 24.27 16.68
C ALA A 14 10.79 24.09 15.37
N PHE A 15 11.09 24.88 14.33
CA PHE A 15 10.50 24.73 13.01
C PHE A 15 10.96 23.45 12.31
N ALA A 16 12.26 23.14 12.36
CA ALA A 16 12.83 21.91 11.82
C ALA A 16 12.32 20.65 12.54
N GLU A 17 12.17 20.71 13.87
CA GLU A 17 11.63 19.64 14.71
C GLU A 17 10.14 19.40 14.41
N LYS A 18 9.34 20.48 14.28
CA LYS A 18 7.94 20.39 13.86
C LYS A 18 7.77 19.82 12.44
N ARG A 19 8.67 20.16 11.51
CA ARG A 19 8.70 19.57 10.16
C ARG A 19 9.03 18.07 10.21
N ARG A 20 10.03 17.71 11.02
CA ARG A 20 10.48 16.34 11.22
C ARG A 20 9.39 15.46 11.84
N ASP A 21 8.61 15.99 12.78
CA ASP A 21 7.47 15.29 13.39
C ASP A 21 6.32 15.08 12.39
N THR A 22 6.06 16.06 11.51
CA THR A 22 5.04 15.91 10.45
C THR A 22 5.41 14.91 9.34
N ASP A 23 6.69 14.65 9.13
CA ASP A 23 7.17 13.64 8.18
C ASP A 23 7.04 12.21 8.73
N HIS A 24 6.89 12.04 10.05
CA HIS A 24 6.81 10.73 10.72
C HIS A 24 5.36 10.28 11.02
N GLU A 25 4.38 11.18 10.91
CA GLU A 25 2.98 10.78 11.07
C GLU A 25 2.52 9.88 9.92
N SER A 26 1.82 8.79 10.23
CA SER A 26 1.14 8.00 9.21
C SER A 26 0.10 8.86 8.48
N PHE A 27 -0.13 8.62 7.18
CA PHE A 27 -1.27 9.25 6.48
C PHE A 27 -2.62 8.93 7.16
N LEU A 28 -2.72 7.81 7.90
CA LEU A 28 -3.89 7.46 8.71
C LEU A 28 -4.04 8.38 9.94
N SER A 29 -2.94 8.79 10.56
CA SER A 29 -2.96 9.69 11.73
C SER A 29 -2.95 11.17 11.37
N HIS A 30 -3.01 11.52 10.08
CA HIS A 30 -2.82 12.89 9.58
C HIS A 30 -3.68 13.92 10.34
N ALA A 31 -3.04 14.96 10.86
CA ALA A 31 -3.67 16.10 11.52
C ALA A 31 -4.62 15.67 12.66
N ARG A 32 -4.12 14.84 13.59
CA ARG A 32 -4.90 14.30 14.74
C ARG A 32 -6.16 13.53 14.33
N MET A 33 -6.03 12.70 13.28
CA MET A 33 -7.12 11.88 12.73
C MET A 33 -8.34 12.70 12.28
N ARG A 34 -8.11 13.92 11.76
CA ARG A 34 -9.19 14.84 11.33
C ARG A 34 -10.23 14.15 10.43
N TRP A 35 -9.78 13.40 9.44
CA TRP A 35 -10.66 12.75 8.47
C TRP A 35 -11.44 11.57 9.05
N LEU A 36 -10.88 10.86 10.04
CA LEU A 36 -11.66 9.88 10.80
C LEU A 36 -12.83 10.57 11.52
N LYS A 37 -12.57 11.68 12.22
CA LYS A 37 -13.62 12.43 12.94
C LYS A 37 -14.70 12.93 11.99
N VAL A 38 -14.30 13.48 10.83
CA VAL A 38 -15.24 13.94 9.80
C VAL A 38 -16.09 12.78 9.28
N SER A 39 -15.47 11.66 8.90
CA SER A 39 -16.22 10.49 8.42
C SER A 39 -17.13 9.90 9.48
N SER A 40 -16.68 9.78 10.74
CA SER A 40 -17.51 9.32 11.85
C SER A 40 -18.69 10.26 12.11
N ALA A 41 -18.49 11.58 12.03
CA ALA A 41 -19.56 12.56 12.14
C ALA A 41 -20.57 12.42 10.99
N ILE A 42 -20.11 12.26 9.74
CA ILE A 42 -20.99 12.02 8.58
C ILE A 42 -21.80 10.74 8.79
N CYS A 43 -21.15 9.62 9.15
CA CYS A 43 -21.85 8.37 9.42
C CYS A 43 -22.88 8.53 10.54
N LEU A 44 -22.52 9.19 11.65
CA LEU A 44 -23.42 9.42 12.77
C LEU A 44 -24.63 10.27 12.35
N ILE A 45 -24.41 11.37 11.63
CA ILE A 45 -25.48 12.24 11.12
C ILE A 45 -26.42 11.45 10.21
N VAL A 46 -25.87 10.66 9.29
CA VAL A 46 -26.67 9.85 8.35
C VAL A 46 -27.46 8.78 9.11
N ILE A 47 -26.85 8.08 10.05
CA ILE A 47 -27.54 7.08 10.87
C ILE A 47 -28.66 7.72 11.69
N VAL A 48 -28.37 8.80 12.42
CA VAL A 48 -29.35 9.47 13.27
C VAL A 48 -30.49 10.05 12.42
N SER A 49 -30.19 10.74 11.32
CA SER A 49 -31.23 11.29 10.45
C SER A 49 -32.08 10.21 9.78
N TYR A 50 -31.51 9.05 9.43
CA TYR A 50 -32.29 7.92 8.89
C TYR A 50 -33.35 7.40 9.87
N PHE A 51 -33.09 7.46 11.19
CA PHE A 51 -34.06 7.03 12.21
C PHE A 51 -35.01 8.15 12.66
N LEU A 52 -34.63 9.42 12.50
CA LEU A 52 -35.45 10.57 12.91
C LEU A 52 -36.37 11.08 11.81
N VAL A 53 -36.05 10.82 10.55
CA VAL A 53 -36.85 11.26 9.41
C VAL A 53 -37.85 10.18 9.06
N ASP A 54 -39.14 10.47 9.24
CA ASP A 54 -40.20 9.58 8.80
C ASP A 54 -40.39 9.69 7.28
N VAL A 55 -40.12 8.59 6.57
CA VAL A 55 -40.33 8.47 5.12
C VAL A 55 -41.37 7.40 4.86
N GLU A 56 -42.54 7.82 4.39
CA GLU A 56 -43.65 6.94 4.02
C GLU A 56 -43.59 6.53 2.54
N PRO A 57 -44.02 5.31 2.17
CA PRO A 57 -44.35 4.18 3.05
C PRO A 57 -43.10 3.48 3.62
N ARG A 58 -41.93 3.69 3.02
CA ARG A 58 -40.63 3.23 3.53
C ARG A 58 -39.47 4.00 2.88
N HIS A 59 -38.37 4.12 3.61
CA HIS A 59 -37.09 4.57 3.07
C HIS A 59 -36.68 3.78 1.83
N ASN A 60 -36.42 4.48 0.74
CA ASN A 60 -35.93 3.92 -0.51
C ASN A 60 -35.11 4.96 -1.28
N GLY A 61 -34.35 4.52 -2.29
CA GLY A 61 -33.47 5.40 -3.07
C GLY A 61 -34.18 6.52 -3.84
N GLY A 62 -35.46 6.34 -4.16
CA GLY A 62 -36.32 7.34 -4.83
C GLY A 62 -37.06 8.28 -3.86
N SER A 63 -36.96 8.09 -2.55
CA SER A 63 -37.48 9.05 -1.57
C SER A 63 -36.67 10.35 -1.60
N TRP A 64 -37.23 11.47 -1.16
CA TRP A 64 -36.50 12.75 -1.10
C TRP A 64 -35.19 12.63 -0.29
N TYR A 65 -35.23 11.86 0.79
CA TYR A 65 -34.08 11.57 1.64
C TYR A 65 -33.08 10.65 0.93
N GLY A 66 -33.58 9.62 0.24
CA GLY A 66 -32.80 8.76 -0.64
C GLY A 66 -32.05 9.54 -1.71
N TYR A 67 -32.73 10.44 -2.44
CA TYR A 67 -32.12 11.31 -3.44
C TYR A 67 -31.00 12.18 -2.84
N THR A 68 -31.23 12.75 -1.65
CA THR A 68 -30.22 13.57 -0.97
C THR A 68 -28.96 12.75 -0.65
N LEU A 69 -29.12 11.56 -0.05
CA LEU A 69 -28.01 10.64 0.21
C LEU A 69 -27.33 10.17 -1.08
N GLY A 70 -28.11 9.92 -2.14
CA GLY A 70 -27.63 9.50 -3.45
C GLY A 70 -26.76 10.58 -4.11
N THR A 71 -27.20 11.83 -4.10
CA THR A 71 -26.42 12.97 -4.64
C THR A 71 -25.13 13.19 -3.86
N ILE A 72 -25.17 13.14 -2.52
CA ILE A 72 -23.97 13.23 -1.67
C ILE A 72 -23.02 12.06 -1.97
N GLY A 73 -23.54 10.84 -2.03
CA GLY A 73 -22.77 9.62 -2.32
C GLY A 73 -22.12 9.66 -3.70
N ALA A 74 -22.85 10.06 -4.74
CA ALA A 74 -22.32 10.21 -6.10
C ALA A 74 -21.23 11.28 -6.16
N GLY A 75 -21.45 12.45 -5.53
CA GLY A 75 -20.45 13.50 -5.43
C GLY A 75 -19.17 13.03 -4.71
N LEU A 76 -19.32 12.28 -3.62
CA LEU A 76 -18.20 11.64 -2.93
C LEU A 76 -17.47 10.65 -3.83
N ILE A 77 -18.15 9.73 -4.52
CA ILE A 77 -17.50 8.75 -5.42
C ILE A 77 -16.67 9.46 -6.49
N VAL A 78 -17.22 10.51 -7.13
CA VAL A 78 -16.49 11.30 -8.13
C VAL A 78 -15.28 11.98 -7.51
N TRP A 79 -15.46 12.67 -6.38
CA TRP A 79 -14.38 13.36 -5.67
C TRP A 79 -13.24 12.41 -5.25
N LEU A 80 -13.58 11.24 -4.73
CA LEU A 80 -12.61 10.23 -4.31
C LEU A 80 -11.83 9.67 -5.51
N SER A 81 -12.48 9.52 -6.66
CA SER A 81 -11.87 9.05 -7.91
C SER A 81 -10.85 10.04 -8.49
N LEU A 82 -11.02 11.35 -8.23
CA LEU A 82 -10.07 12.39 -8.67
C LEU A 82 -8.67 12.25 -8.07
N LEU A 83 -8.51 11.49 -6.97
CA LEU A 83 -7.17 11.18 -6.42
C LEU A 83 -6.28 10.49 -7.47
N GLY A 84 -6.86 9.66 -8.35
CA GLY A 84 -6.12 8.98 -9.42
C GLY A 84 -5.48 9.94 -10.43
N ILE A 85 -6.15 11.05 -10.72
CA ILE A 85 -5.67 12.11 -11.61
C ILE A 85 -4.64 12.98 -10.89
N ARG A 86 -4.92 13.37 -9.64
CA ARG A 86 -4.01 14.18 -8.81
C ARG A 86 -2.65 13.51 -8.60
N LYS A 87 -2.61 12.18 -8.47
CA LYS A 87 -1.35 11.44 -8.33
C LYS A 87 -0.45 11.55 -9.58
N ARG A 88 -1.02 11.84 -10.76
CA ARG A 88 -0.29 12.02 -12.02
C ARG A 88 0.17 13.48 -12.23
N ASN A 89 -0.59 14.44 -11.71
CA ASN A 89 -0.29 15.87 -11.78
C ASN A 89 0.15 16.38 -10.40
N ILE A 90 1.40 16.09 -10.03
CA ILE A 90 1.98 16.57 -8.77
C ILE A 90 2.23 18.07 -8.91
N THR A 91 1.35 18.87 -8.31
CA THR A 91 1.52 20.32 -8.19
C THR A 91 1.93 20.69 -6.76
N ASP A 92 2.88 21.61 -6.64
CA ASP A 92 3.26 22.18 -5.35
C ASP A 92 2.14 23.11 -4.87
N GLY A 93 1.44 22.75 -3.79
CA GLY A 93 0.28 23.52 -3.32
C GLY A 93 -0.22 23.17 -1.92
N ARG A 94 -1.12 24.02 -1.40
CA ARG A 94 -1.63 24.03 0.00
C ARG A 94 -2.33 22.76 0.50
N TRP A 95 -2.64 21.81 -0.40
CA TRP A 95 -3.24 20.52 -0.04
C TRP A 95 -2.20 19.40 -0.22
N SER A 96 -1.71 18.84 0.88
CA SER A 96 -0.72 17.75 0.78
C SER A 96 -1.36 16.48 0.21
N LEU A 97 -0.62 15.74 -0.63
CA LEU A 97 -1.04 14.43 -1.14
C LEU A 97 -1.45 13.50 0.02
N LYS A 98 -0.73 13.59 1.15
CA LYS A 98 -1.00 12.90 2.41
C LYS A 98 -2.41 13.18 2.95
N ALA A 99 -2.83 14.45 2.95
CA ALA A 99 -4.17 14.84 3.41
C ALA A 99 -5.27 14.27 2.52
N TRP A 100 -5.10 14.31 1.19
CA TRP A 100 -6.07 13.77 0.25
C TRP A 100 -6.15 12.24 0.32
N THR A 101 -5.01 11.54 0.44
CA THR A 101 -5.03 10.08 0.63
C THR A 101 -5.72 9.69 1.94
N SER A 102 -5.49 10.43 3.03
CA SER A 102 -6.22 10.24 4.29
C SER A 102 -7.73 10.43 4.11
N ALA A 103 -8.13 11.54 3.48
CA ALA A 103 -9.54 11.80 3.15
C ALA A 103 -10.14 10.68 2.29
N HIS A 104 -9.41 10.20 1.28
CA HIS A 104 -9.86 9.16 0.37
C HIS A 104 -10.20 7.86 1.11
N VAL A 105 -9.34 7.46 2.05
CA VAL A 105 -9.56 6.28 2.88
C VAL A 105 -10.78 6.44 3.78
N TYR A 106 -10.82 7.49 4.58
CA TYR A 106 -11.89 7.63 5.60
C TYR A 106 -13.24 7.97 4.98
N LEU A 107 -13.31 8.83 3.96
CA LEU A 107 -14.56 9.14 3.26
C LEU A 107 -15.01 7.95 2.39
N GLY A 108 -14.08 7.18 1.83
CA GLY A 108 -14.38 5.92 1.17
C GLY A 108 -15.06 4.91 2.10
N LEU A 109 -14.63 4.82 3.37
CA LEU A 109 -15.32 3.98 4.36
C LEU A 109 -16.70 4.52 4.73
N ALA A 110 -16.88 5.85 4.78
CA ALA A 110 -18.18 6.46 5.05
C ALA A 110 -19.23 6.14 3.96
N LEU A 111 -18.80 5.92 2.72
CA LEU A 111 -19.70 5.50 1.62
C LEU A 111 -20.39 4.16 1.89
N ILE A 112 -19.85 3.29 2.75
CA ILE A 112 -20.57 2.07 3.18
C ILE A 112 -21.90 2.46 3.82
N VAL A 113 -21.89 3.41 4.75
CA VAL A 113 -23.09 3.86 5.47
C VAL A 113 -24.00 4.66 4.53
N VAL A 114 -23.45 5.68 3.86
CA VAL A 114 -24.22 6.57 2.98
C VAL A 114 -24.92 5.79 1.86
N GLY A 115 -24.16 4.93 1.16
CA GLY A 115 -24.69 4.16 0.04
C GLY A 115 -25.67 3.08 0.47
N THR A 116 -25.46 2.44 1.63
CA THR A 116 -26.40 1.42 2.14
C THR A 116 -27.70 2.04 2.64
N MET A 117 -27.64 3.20 3.29
CA MET A 117 -28.84 3.93 3.70
C MET A 117 -29.60 4.52 2.51
N HIS A 118 -28.89 4.95 1.45
CA HIS A 118 -29.50 5.37 0.19
C HIS A 118 -30.35 4.25 -0.44
N THR A 119 -29.88 3.00 -0.46
CA THR A 119 -30.68 1.90 -1.03
C THR A 119 -31.90 1.53 -0.19
N GLY A 120 -31.98 2.02 1.06
CA GLY A 120 -33.01 1.61 2.02
C GLY A 120 -33.01 0.10 2.29
N PHE A 121 -31.84 -0.54 2.16
CA PHE A 121 -31.65 -2.01 2.27
C PHE A 121 -32.41 -2.83 1.22
N GLN A 122 -32.80 -2.21 0.10
CA GLN A 122 -33.52 -2.88 -0.98
C GLN A 122 -32.54 -3.29 -2.10
N LEU A 123 -31.94 -4.46 -1.93
CA LEU A 123 -31.00 -5.03 -2.89
C LEU A 123 -31.71 -6.09 -3.75
N GLY A 124 -31.49 -6.04 -5.07
CA GLY A 124 -32.08 -6.95 -6.05
C GLY A 124 -31.15 -7.14 -7.26
N TRP A 125 -31.64 -7.78 -8.33
CA TRP A 125 -30.85 -7.98 -9.55
C TRP A 125 -31.03 -6.82 -10.52
N ASN A 126 -30.42 -5.67 -10.21
CA ASN A 126 -30.53 -4.46 -11.01
C ASN A 126 -29.23 -3.62 -11.01
N VAL A 127 -29.19 -2.59 -11.86
CA VAL A 127 -28.05 -1.66 -11.97
C VAL A 127 -27.75 -0.93 -10.65
N HIS A 128 -28.75 -0.73 -9.80
CA HIS A 128 -28.62 -0.04 -8.51
C HIS A 128 -27.79 -0.89 -7.54
N THR A 129 -28.14 -2.18 -7.45
CA THR A 129 -27.43 -3.15 -6.62
C THR A 129 -26.05 -3.45 -7.18
N LEU A 130 -25.90 -3.46 -8.52
CA LEU A 130 -24.58 -3.56 -9.16
C LEU A 130 -23.67 -2.39 -8.77
N ALA A 131 -24.17 -1.15 -8.79
CA ALA A 131 -23.40 0.02 -8.37
C ALA A 131 -22.99 -0.08 -6.90
N TRP A 132 -23.90 -0.49 -6.01
CA TRP A 132 -23.58 -0.74 -4.60
C TRP A 132 -22.54 -1.86 -4.42
N ALA A 133 -22.67 -2.97 -5.14
CA ALA A 133 -21.75 -4.10 -5.07
C ALA A 133 -20.34 -3.74 -5.57
N LEU A 134 -20.24 -2.99 -6.67
CA LEU A 134 -18.97 -2.47 -7.18
C LEU A 134 -18.35 -1.46 -6.21
N MET A 135 -19.16 -0.63 -5.55
CA MET A 135 -18.69 0.27 -4.50
C MET A 135 -18.11 -0.52 -3.33
N MET A 136 -18.81 -1.56 -2.84
CA MET A 136 -18.29 -2.44 -1.80
C MET A 136 -16.98 -3.11 -2.23
N LEU A 137 -16.88 -3.60 -3.47
CA LEU A 137 -15.66 -4.20 -4.02
C LEU A 137 -14.48 -3.21 -4.01
N VAL A 138 -14.70 -1.96 -4.42
CA VAL A 138 -13.70 -0.89 -4.40
C VAL A 138 -13.26 -0.58 -2.96
N ILE A 139 -14.20 -0.51 -2.01
CA ILE A 139 -13.89 -0.22 -0.61
C ILE A 139 -13.10 -1.37 0.03
N VAL A 140 -13.54 -2.62 -0.13
CA VAL A 140 -12.85 -3.80 0.41
C VAL A 140 -11.44 -3.94 -0.20
N SER A 141 -11.31 -3.75 -1.51
CA SER A 141 -10.00 -3.74 -2.16
C SER A 141 -9.12 -2.56 -1.69
N GLY A 142 -9.72 -1.42 -1.35
CA GLY A 142 -9.05 -0.29 -0.71
C GLY A 142 -8.50 -0.62 0.68
N ILE A 143 -9.29 -1.29 1.53
CA ILE A 143 -8.86 -1.79 2.85
C ILE A 143 -7.68 -2.75 2.72
N TYR A 144 -7.73 -3.67 1.75
CA TYR A 144 -6.61 -4.54 1.42
C TYR A 144 -5.36 -3.73 1.03
N GLY A 145 -5.51 -2.73 0.16
CA GLY A 145 -4.41 -1.83 -0.23
C GLY A 145 -3.74 -1.13 0.95
N ILE A 146 -4.54 -0.61 1.89
CA ILE A 146 -4.04 0.01 3.14
C ILE A 146 -3.29 -1.02 3.97
N SER A 147 -3.81 -2.23 4.11
CA SER A 147 -3.18 -3.30 4.89
C SER A 147 -1.82 -3.69 4.32
N VAL A 148 -1.72 -3.84 3.00
CA VAL A 148 -0.45 -4.10 2.31
C VAL A 148 0.53 -2.93 2.46
N TYR A 149 0.03 -1.69 2.35
CA TYR A 149 0.85 -0.49 2.51
C TYR A 149 1.31 -0.28 3.97
N ALA A 150 0.50 -0.61 4.96
CA ALA A 150 0.85 -0.53 6.38
C ALA A 150 1.80 -1.65 6.80
N ALA A 151 1.66 -2.84 6.21
CA ALA A 151 2.58 -3.96 6.37
C ALA A 151 3.91 -3.78 5.62
N LEU A 152 4.01 -2.75 4.76
CA LEU A 152 5.28 -2.30 4.21
C LEU A 152 6.16 -1.87 5.39
N PRO A 153 7.32 -2.51 5.61
CA PRO A 153 8.14 -2.22 6.77
C PRO A 153 8.52 -0.74 6.81
N ARG A 154 7.91 0.01 7.73
CA ARG A 154 8.34 1.37 8.10
C ARG A 154 9.74 1.40 8.73
N SER A 155 10.30 0.22 9.04
CA SER A 155 11.68 0.04 9.50
C SER A 155 12.75 0.36 8.44
N LEU A 156 12.37 0.89 7.27
CA LEU A 156 13.30 1.65 6.41
C LEU A 156 13.69 3.01 7.03
N SER A 157 12.86 3.55 7.94
CA SER A 157 13.09 4.88 8.55
C SER A 157 13.87 4.86 9.87
N THR A 158 14.02 3.70 10.51
CA THR A 158 14.73 3.61 11.80
C THR A 158 16.06 2.90 11.61
N ASN A 159 17.03 3.68 11.11
CA ASN A 159 18.47 3.42 11.23
C ASN A 159 19.02 2.19 10.49
N ARG A 160 19.24 2.30 9.16
CA ARG A 160 20.46 1.86 8.40
C ARG A 160 20.14 1.77 6.90
N ARG A 161 20.59 2.78 6.14
CA ARG A 161 20.80 2.81 4.67
C ARG A 161 19.68 2.16 3.86
N GLU A 162 18.70 2.96 3.43
CA GLU A 162 17.80 2.60 2.34
C GLU A 162 18.65 2.30 1.08
N MET A 163 19.06 1.05 0.92
CA MET A 163 19.73 0.63 -0.30
C MET A 163 18.69 0.70 -1.40
N THR A 164 18.91 1.60 -2.35
CA THR A 164 18.10 1.65 -3.57
C THR A 164 18.15 0.30 -4.28
N ARG A 165 17.21 0.06 -5.20
CA ARG A 165 17.23 -1.18 -6.00
C ARG A 165 18.59 -1.44 -6.65
N GLY A 166 19.24 -0.38 -7.16
CA GLY A 166 20.58 -0.46 -7.74
C GLY A 166 21.62 -0.88 -6.70
N GLN A 167 21.63 -0.23 -5.54
CA GLN A 167 22.57 -0.53 -4.46
C GLN A 167 22.40 -1.96 -3.91
N MET A 168 21.17 -2.48 -3.83
CA MET A 168 20.95 -3.88 -3.41
C MET A 168 21.53 -4.88 -4.40
N ILE A 169 21.42 -4.62 -5.70
CA ILE A 169 22.00 -5.44 -6.77
C ILE A 169 23.51 -5.36 -6.72
N GLU A 170 24.06 -4.16 -6.54
CA GLU A 170 25.50 -3.95 -6.42
C GLU A 170 26.09 -4.66 -5.20
N ALA A 171 25.42 -4.60 -4.05
CA ALA A 171 25.85 -5.34 -2.87
C ALA A 171 25.75 -6.86 -3.05
N LEU A 172 24.75 -7.35 -3.78
CA LEU A 172 24.68 -8.76 -4.15
C LEU A 172 25.86 -9.14 -5.05
N ALA A 173 26.13 -8.35 -6.10
CA ALA A 173 27.26 -8.57 -7.01
C ALA A 173 28.62 -8.50 -6.29
N ALA A 174 28.76 -7.64 -5.28
CA ALA A 174 29.95 -7.57 -4.45
C ALA A 174 30.17 -8.83 -3.60
N ILE A 175 29.08 -9.43 -3.09
CA ILE A 175 29.14 -10.72 -2.39
C ILE A 175 29.48 -11.85 -3.38
N ASP A 176 28.90 -11.82 -4.57
CA ASP A 176 29.13 -12.84 -5.61
C ASP A 176 30.60 -12.87 -6.04
N ARG A 177 31.24 -11.71 -6.25
CA ARG A 177 32.70 -11.62 -6.50
C ARG A 177 33.56 -12.19 -5.36
N GLN A 178 33.14 -11.95 -4.11
CA GLN A 178 33.86 -12.50 -2.95
C GLN A 178 33.69 -14.02 -2.84
N LEU A 179 32.52 -14.55 -3.19
CA LEU A 179 32.26 -15.98 -3.23
C LEU A 179 33.10 -16.68 -4.29
N GLU A 180 33.18 -16.11 -5.48
CA GLU A 180 33.99 -16.65 -6.58
C GLU A 180 35.46 -16.75 -6.20
N ALA A 181 36.05 -15.69 -5.63
CA ALA A 181 37.42 -15.70 -5.15
C ALA A 181 37.65 -16.67 -3.98
N ALA A 182 36.68 -16.78 -3.05
CA ALA A 182 36.79 -17.67 -1.90
C ALA A 182 36.59 -19.16 -2.24
N ALA A 183 35.97 -19.46 -3.39
CA ALA A 183 35.72 -20.83 -3.84
C ALA A 183 36.88 -21.46 -4.62
N GLN A 184 37.86 -20.67 -5.10
CA GLN A 184 39.01 -21.18 -5.85
C GLN A 184 39.78 -22.35 -5.21
N PRO A 185 40.03 -22.38 -3.88
CA PRO A 185 40.76 -23.48 -3.24
C PRO A 185 39.87 -24.67 -2.82
N LEU A 186 38.57 -24.64 -3.09
CA LEU A 186 37.63 -25.69 -2.67
C LEU A 186 37.71 -26.94 -3.55
N GLY A 187 37.18 -28.05 -3.04
CA GLY A 187 36.99 -29.26 -3.83
C GLY A 187 35.99 -29.06 -4.97
N ARG A 188 35.95 -30.01 -5.91
CA ARG A 188 35.06 -29.95 -7.09
C ARG A 188 33.58 -29.88 -6.71
N SER A 189 33.13 -30.74 -5.80
CA SER A 189 31.73 -30.80 -5.36
C SER A 189 31.26 -29.51 -4.66
N GLU A 190 32.14 -28.90 -3.86
CA GLU A 190 31.86 -27.65 -3.15
C GLU A 190 31.85 -26.45 -4.11
N SER A 191 32.80 -26.43 -5.05
CA SER A 191 32.87 -25.43 -6.12
C SER A 191 31.62 -25.47 -7.00
N ASP A 192 31.16 -26.66 -7.40
CA ASP A 192 29.94 -26.84 -8.19
C ASP A 192 28.70 -26.29 -7.45
N ALA A 193 28.64 -26.45 -6.13
CA ALA A 193 27.55 -25.91 -5.31
C ALA A 193 27.56 -24.37 -5.27
N VAL A 194 28.76 -23.76 -5.23
CA VAL A 194 28.91 -22.29 -5.30
C VAL A 194 28.54 -21.77 -6.69
N ILE A 195 29.03 -22.40 -7.76
CA ILE A 195 28.70 -22.04 -9.15
C ILE A 195 27.19 -22.08 -9.36
N ALA A 196 26.52 -23.17 -8.95
CA ALA A 196 25.06 -23.28 -9.04
C ALA A 196 24.32 -22.17 -8.27
N ALA A 197 24.91 -21.65 -7.19
CA ALA A 197 24.36 -20.51 -6.46
C ALA A 197 24.55 -19.20 -7.23
N LEU A 198 25.72 -18.98 -7.84
CA LEU A 198 26.05 -17.77 -8.61
C LEU A 198 25.22 -17.69 -9.91
N ASP A 199 25.03 -18.80 -10.61
CA ASP A 199 24.23 -18.88 -11.85
C ASP A 199 22.72 -18.70 -11.61
N GLN A 200 22.26 -18.75 -10.35
CA GLN A 200 20.86 -18.59 -10.05
C GLN A 200 20.39 -17.16 -10.32
N ASP A 201 19.57 -16.99 -11.36
CA ASP A 201 18.84 -15.75 -11.59
C ASP A 201 17.82 -15.50 -10.46
N VAL A 202 18.06 -14.41 -9.72
CA VAL A 202 17.24 -13.95 -8.59
C VAL A 202 15.88 -13.40 -9.05
N PHE A 203 15.81 -12.86 -10.27
CA PHE A 203 14.65 -12.18 -10.81
C PHE A 203 13.74 -13.10 -11.62
N LYS A 204 14.21 -14.27 -12.09
CA LYS A 204 13.40 -15.22 -12.89
C LYS A 204 12.27 -15.93 -12.13
N ALA A 205 12.15 -15.72 -10.82
CA ALA A 205 11.09 -16.35 -10.03
C ALA A 205 9.69 -15.94 -10.52
N GLY A 206 8.80 -16.91 -10.70
CA GLY A 206 7.42 -16.71 -11.16
C GLY A 206 6.56 -15.90 -10.20
N LEU A 207 5.41 -15.41 -10.69
CA LEU A 207 4.50 -14.54 -9.94
C LEU A 207 4.06 -15.16 -8.60
N LEU A 208 3.73 -16.46 -8.58
CA LEU A 208 3.34 -17.18 -7.36
C LEU A 208 4.46 -17.24 -6.31
N ALA A 209 5.71 -17.44 -6.72
CA ALA A 209 6.86 -17.44 -5.80
C ALA A 209 7.08 -16.04 -5.21
N ARG A 210 6.88 -14.98 -6.01
CA ARG A 210 6.96 -13.59 -5.55
C ARG A 210 5.84 -13.24 -4.56
N LEU A 211 4.62 -13.69 -4.82
CA LEU A 211 3.46 -13.40 -3.96
C LEU A 211 3.49 -14.18 -2.63
N THR A 212 3.84 -15.48 -2.68
CA THR A 212 3.91 -16.34 -1.48
C THR A 212 5.17 -16.07 -0.66
N GLY A 213 6.25 -15.59 -1.29
CA GLY A 213 7.56 -15.45 -0.66
C GLY A 213 8.28 -16.77 -0.44
N SER A 214 7.77 -17.88 -0.98
CA SER A 214 8.39 -19.20 -0.89
C SER A 214 9.27 -19.50 -2.09
N TYR A 215 10.53 -19.84 -1.82
CA TYR A 215 11.55 -20.12 -2.84
C TYR A 215 12.18 -21.49 -2.59
N PRO A 216 11.44 -22.59 -2.83
CA PRO A 216 11.90 -23.95 -2.51
C PRO A 216 13.15 -24.36 -3.30
N ARG A 217 13.32 -23.84 -4.51
CA ARG A 217 14.48 -24.12 -5.40
C ARG A 217 15.65 -23.14 -5.22
N CYS A 218 15.82 -22.53 -4.04
CA CYS A 218 16.91 -21.60 -3.78
C CYS A 218 18.29 -22.31 -3.78
N ALA A 219 19.12 -22.04 -4.79
CA ALA A 219 20.45 -22.62 -4.95
C ALA A 219 21.40 -22.16 -3.84
N THR A 220 21.35 -20.90 -3.40
CA THR A 220 22.14 -20.42 -2.23
C THR A 220 21.84 -21.21 -0.97
N ALA A 221 20.57 -21.58 -0.74
CA ALA A 221 20.17 -22.37 0.43
C ALA A 221 20.55 -23.85 0.29
N ARG A 222 20.68 -24.37 -0.95
CA ARG A 222 21.27 -25.69 -1.21
C ARG A 222 22.78 -25.66 -0.99
N ALA A 223 23.48 -24.66 -1.54
CA ALA A 223 24.92 -24.49 -1.39
C ALA A 223 25.31 -24.39 0.09
N LEU A 224 24.57 -23.61 0.90
CA LEU A 224 24.83 -23.50 2.33
C LEU A 224 24.74 -24.85 3.07
N ARG A 225 23.93 -25.81 2.59
CA ARG A 225 23.86 -27.15 3.17
C ARG A 225 25.05 -28.05 2.81
N ALA A 226 25.81 -27.69 1.78
CA ALA A 226 27.02 -28.42 1.38
C ALA A 226 28.22 -28.09 2.28
N PHE A 227 28.14 -27.02 3.09
CA PHE A 227 29.20 -26.60 4.00
C PHE A 227 28.77 -26.88 5.45
N PRO A 228 29.40 -27.83 6.16
CA PRO A 228 29.05 -28.15 7.55
C PRO A 228 29.44 -27.01 8.50
N GLU A 229 28.61 -26.79 9.52
CA GLU A 229 28.96 -25.89 10.62
C GLU A 229 30.14 -26.48 11.40
N GLY A 230 31.22 -25.70 11.58
CA GLY A 230 32.41 -26.14 12.31
C GLY A 230 33.52 -26.79 11.48
N SER A 231 33.50 -26.68 10.14
CA SER A 231 34.64 -27.09 9.31
C SER A 231 35.97 -26.51 9.81
N LEU A 232 37.04 -27.32 9.84
CA LEU A 232 38.40 -26.86 10.18
C LEU A 232 39.05 -26.07 9.03
N ASN A 233 38.50 -26.17 7.82
CA ASN A 233 39.02 -25.50 6.64
C ASN A 233 38.59 -24.02 6.61
N LYS A 234 39.57 -23.11 6.66
CA LYS A 234 39.33 -21.66 6.62
C LYS A 234 38.61 -21.21 5.33
N ALA A 235 38.83 -21.90 4.22
CA ALA A 235 38.15 -21.59 2.95
C ALA A 235 36.65 -21.91 3.02
N GLU A 236 36.30 -23.09 3.54
CA GLU A 236 34.91 -23.51 3.73
C GLU A 236 34.17 -22.59 4.71
N GLN A 237 34.79 -22.22 5.84
CA GLN A 237 34.21 -21.26 6.78
C GLN A 237 33.93 -19.90 6.13
N LYS A 238 34.88 -19.41 5.32
CA LYS A 238 34.73 -18.14 4.61
C LYS A 238 33.58 -18.20 3.61
N VAL A 239 33.49 -19.27 2.80
CA VAL A 239 32.41 -19.47 1.83
C VAL A 239 31.05 -19.61 2.51
N ALA A 240 30.94 -20.40 3.58
CA ALA A 240 29.71 -20.53 4.36
C ALA A 240 29.23 -19.16 4.90
N SER A 241 30.15 -18.33 5.42
CA SER A 241 29.85 -16.99 5.90
C SER A 241 29.33 -16.07 4.78
N LEU A 242 29.92 -16.14 3.59
CA LEU A 242 29.53 -15.36 2.42
C LEU A 242 28.19 -15.84 1.84
N LEU A 243 27.94 -17.15 1.80
CA LEU A 243 26.65 -17.73 1.39
C LEU A 243 25.52 -17.32 2.36
N SER A 244 25.80 -17.25 3.66
CA SER A 244 24.85 -16.76 4.67
C SER A 244 24.52 -15.27 4.44
N ARG A 245 25.54 -14.43 4.21
CA ARG A 245 25.35 -13.02 3.83
C ARG A 245 24.54 -12.87 2.54
N ARG A 246 24.85 -13.67 1.52
CA ARG A 246 24.10 -13.72 0.26
C ARG A 246 22.63 -14.10 0.48
N LYS A 247 22.36 -15.14 1.28
CA LYS A 247 21.00 -15.57 1.63
C LYS A 247 20.22 -14.44 2.32
N SER A 248 20.84 -13.72 3.25
CA SER A 248 20.22 -12.55 3.90
C SER A 248 19.91 -11.44 2.88
N GLN A 249 20.85 -11.09 2.01
CA GLN A 249 20.64 -10.08 0.97
C GLN A 249 19.51 -10.47 0.01
N LEU A 250 19.47 -11.73 -0.42
CA LEU A 250 18.40 -12.26 -1.26
C LEU A 250 17.04 -12.21 -0.56
N SER A 251 16.98 -12.50 0.74
CA SER A 251 15.73 -12.41 1.50
C SER A 251 15.17 -10.98 1.54
N GLN A 252 16.04 -9.97 1.67
CA GLN A 252 15.65 -8.56 1.64
C GLN A 252 15.13 -8.16 0.26
N ILE A 253 15.85 -8.51 -0.81
CA ILE A 253 15.44 -8.25 -2.20
C ILE A 253 14.08 -8.92 -2.48
N ARG A 254 13.91 -10.19 -2.12
CA ARG A 254 12.67 -10.95 -2.33
C ARG A 254 11.49 -10.34 -1.56
N ARG A 255 11.70 -9.87 -0.34
CA ARG A 255 10.68 -9.18 0.45
C ARG A 255 10.22 -7.89 -0.24
N GLN A 256 11.15 -7.07 -0.73
CA GLN A 256 10.79 -5.86 -1.49
C GLN A 256 10.06 -6.19 -2.81
N MET A 257 10.50 -7.20 -3.54
CA MET A 257 9.82 -7.66 -4.76
C MET A 257 8.40 -8.15 -4.46
N ARG A 258 8.20 -8.89 -3.37
CA ARG A 258 6.88 -9.35 -2.92
C ARG A 258 5.94 -8.18 -2.67
N TYR A 259 6.37 -7.18 -1.89
CA TYR A 259 5.53 -6.02 -1.63
C TYR A 259 5.20 -5.22 -2.90
N LYS A 260 6.18 -5.03 -3.79
CA LYS A 260 5.93 -4.40 -5.08
C LYS A 260 4.90 -5.17 -5.90
N ALA A 261 5.00 -6.50 -5.94
CA ALA A 261 4.04 -7.35 -6.64
C ALA A 261 2.63 -7.25 -6.02
N LEU A 262 2.51 -7.29 -4.69
CA LEU A 262 1.23 -7.14 -3.99
C LEU A 262 0.56 -5.79 -4.29
N LEU A 263 1.33 -4.69 -4.29
CA LEU A 263 0.84 -3.36 -4.64
C LEU A 263 0.41 -3.26 -6.11
N GLN A 264 1.15 -3.90 -7.03
CA GLN A 264 0.78 -3.94 -8.44
C GLN A 264 -0.53 -4.72 -8.68
N VAL A 265 -0.67 -5.89 -8.04
CA VAL A 265 -1.91 -6.69 -8.10
C VAL A 265 -3.08 -5.90 -7.53
N TRP A 266 -2.88 -5.24 -6.38
CA TRP A 266 -3.91 -4.38 -5.80
C TRP A 266 -4.36 -3.28 -6.76
N LEU A 267 -3.42 -2.53 -7.35
CA LEU A 267 -3.75 -1.47 -8.32
C LEU A 267 -4.47 -2.03 -9.56
N TYR A 268 -4.11 -3.23 -10.02
CA TYR A 268 -4.74 -3.89 -11.15
C TYR A 268 -6.20 -4.30 -10.88
N ILE A 269 -6.58 -4.53 -9.62
CA ILE A 269 -7.97 -4.82 -9.24
C ILE A 269 -8.73 -3.53 -8.92
N HIS A 270 -8.13 -2.68 -8.09
CA HIS A 270 -8.80 -1.50 -7.53
C HIS A 270 -9.11 -0.42 -8.58
N ILE A 271 -8.19 -0.18 -9.54
CA ILE A 271 -8.39 0.85 -10.57
C ILE A 271 -9.52 0.44 -11.54
N PRO A 272 -9.50 -0.76 -12.17
CA PRO A 272 -10.60 -1.18 -13.03
C PRO A 272 -11.94 -1.27 -12.31
N ALA A 273 -11.96 -1.73 -11.05
CA ALA A 273 -13.19 -1.74 -10.24
C ALA A 273 -13.74 -0.33 -10.03
N THR A 274 -12.88 0.68 -9.82
CA THR A 274 -13.30 2.08 -9.72
C THR A 274 -13.87 2.60 -11.05
N ILE A 275 -13.27 2.24 -12.19
CA ILE A 275 -13.79 2.62 -13.52
C ILE A 275 -15.16 1.98 -13.76
N ALA A 276 -15.30 0.69 -13.45
CA ALA A 276 -16.57 -0.02 -13.54
C ALA A 276 -17.63 0.59 -12.62
N LEU A 277 -17.26 0.99 -11.39
CA LEU A 277 -18.14 1.69 -10.47
C LEU A 277 -18.63 3.02 -11.05
N ILE A 278 -17.75 3.84 -11.64
CA ILE A 278 -18.15 5.11 -12.25
C ILE A 278 -19.12 4.86 -13.41
N ALA A 279 -18.84 3.87 -14.27
CA ALA A 279 -19.74 3.52 -15.36
C ALA A 279 -21.11 3.03 -14.86
N ALA A 280 -21.13 2.17 -13.84
CA ALA A 280 -22.36 1.69 -13.22
C ALA A 280 -23.12 2.82 -12.51
N LEU A 281 -22.43 3.77 -11.87
CA LEU A 281 -23.02 4.95 -11.26
C LEU A 281 -23.70 5.84 -12.32
N LEU A 282 -23.05 6.08 -13.45
CA LEU A 282 -23.64 6.81 -14.57
C LEU A 282 -24.89 6.11 -15.10
N ALA A 283 -24.81 4.80 -15.34
CA ALA A 283 -25.95 4.00 -15.80
C ALA A 283 -27.10 4.01 -14.79
N HIS A 284 -26.79 3.92 -13.48
CA HIS A 284 -27.76 4.02 -12.41
C HIS A 284 -28.46 5.38 -12.39
N VAL A 285 -27.70 6.49 -12.45
CA VAL A 285 -28.26 7.85 -12.48
C VAL A 285 -29.16 8.04 -13.70
N ILE A 286 -28.70 7.68 -14.91
CA ILE A 286 -29.49 7.78 -16.15
C ILE A 286 -30.76 6.92 -16.05
N SER A 287 -30.64 5.70 -15.54
CA SER A 287 -31.78 4.79 -15.37
C SER A 287 -32.85 5.38 -14.45
N VAL A 288 -32.45 6.05 -13.38
CA VAL A 288 -33.38 6.70 -12.44
C VAL A 288 -34.10 7.87 -13.10
N PHE A 289 -33.44 8.67 -13.93
CA PHE A 289 -34.06 9.83 -14.59
C PHE A 289 -34.84 9.51 -15.86
N TYR A 290 -34.60 8.35 -16.49
CA TYR A 290 -35.26 7.99 -17.75
C TYR A 290 -36.46 7.06 -17.56
N TYR A 291 -36.41 6.17 -16.58
CA TYR A 291 -37.48 5.17 -16.32
C TYR A 291 -38.39 5.54 -15.15
N TRP A 292 -38.23 6.72 -14.57
CA TRP A 292 -39.04 7.29 -13.49
C TRP A 292 -39.41 8.73 -13.87
#